data_AF-A0A533UMF9-F1
#
_entry.id   AF-A0A533UMF9-F1
#
_cell.length_a   1.000
_cell.length_b   1.000
_cell.length_c   1.000
_cell.angle_alpha   90.00
_cell.angle_beta   90.00
_cell.angle_gamma   90.00
#
_symmetry.space_group_name_H-M   'P 1'
#
loop_
_entity.id
_entity.type
_entity.pdbx_description
1 polymer ?
#
loop_
_entity_poly.entity_id
_entity_poly.type
_entity_poly.pdbx_seq_one_letter_code
_entity_poly.pdbx_strand_id
1 'polypeptide(L)'
;MSEKDSMQCLSDRGFYISVPQFYILKRKIKQSRFERLSLIAKEGFVDQHLERIDQLGLINKEYWKLYNAEKDNFKKVLILQKIAELQTYISPYYDASRYVMEKSIKSNNNQIETDENNSLPAL
;
A
#
# COMPACT_ATOMS: atom_id res chain seq x y z
N MET A 1 -7.77 -27.37 -5.10
CA MET A 1 -9.16 -27.87 -5.05
C MET A 1 -9.56 -28.33 -6.43
N SER A 2 -10.12 -29.54 -6.54
CA SER A 2 -10.70 -30.03 -7.79
C SER A 2 -12.04 -29.32 -8.07
N GLU A 3 -12.55 -29.42 -9.31
CA GLU A 3 -13.89 -28.92 -9.66
C GLU A 3 -14.96 -29.53 -8.75
N LYS A 4 -14.90 -30.85 -8.57
CA LYS A 4 -15.84 -31.62 -7.76
C LYS A 4 -15.89 -31.11 -6.32
N ASP A 5 -14.72 -30.87 -5.72
CA ASP A 5 -14.64 -30.32 -4.35
C ASP A 5 -15.22 -28.91 -4.25
N SER A 6 -15.03 -28.10 -5.31
CA SER A 6 -15.51 -26.72 -5.36
C SER A 6 -17.03 -26.65 -5.48
N MET A 7 -17.60 -27.51 -6.32
CA MET A 7 -19.05 -27.61 -6.52
C MET A 7 -19.74 -28.19 -5.29
N GLN A 8 -19.13 -29.20 -4.65
CA GLN A 8 -19.65 -29.76 -3.40
C GLN A 8 -19.69 -28.71 -2.29
N CYS A 9 -18.60 -27.94 -2.11
CA CYS A 9 -18.54 -26.86 -1.11
C CYS A 9 -19.62 -25.78 -1.32
N LEU A 10 -19.98 -25.47 -2.58
CA LEU A 10 -21.06 -24.53 -2.88
C LEU A 10 -22.43 -25.15 -2.56
N SER A 11 -22.64 -26.42 -2.92
CA SER A 11 -23.86 -27.16 -2.61
C SER A 11 -24.11 -27.28 -1.11
N ASP A 12 -23.07 -27.60 -0.33
CA ASP A 12 -23.14 -27.71 1.14
C ASP A 12 -23.54 -26.38 1.81
N ARG A 13 -23.31 -25.26 1.12
CA ARG A 13 -23.69 -23.91 1.54
C ARG A 13 -25.01 -23.43 0.92
N GLY A 14 -25.74 -24.31 0.22
CA GLY A 14 -27.04 -24.02 -0.39
C GLY A 14 -26.97 -23.37 -1.78
N PHE A 15 -25.80 -23.30 -2.42
CA PHE A 15 -25.64 -22.75 -3.77
C PHE A 15 -25.54 -23.87 -4.81
N TYR A 16 -26.63 -24.10 -5.53
CA TYR A 16 -26.70 -25.06 -6.63
C TYR A 16 -26.43 -24.34 -7.95
N ILE A 17 -25.29 -24.63 -8.56
CA ILE A 17 -24.90 -24.08 -9.86
C ILE A 17 -24.56 -25.21 -10.84
N SER A 18 -24.74 -24.96 -12.13
CA SER A 18 -24.31 -25.90 -13.16
C SER A 18 -22.81 -25.79 -13.43
N VAL A 19 -22.20 -26.85 -13.99
CA VAL A 19 -20.77 -26.84 -14.37
C VAL A 19 -20.44 -25.69 -15.33
N PRO A 20 -21.25 -25.39 -16.38
CA PRO A 20 -21.02 -24.21 -17.22
C PRO A 20 -21.06 -22.89 -16.44
N GLN A 21 -22.03 -22.72 -15.53
CA GLN A 21 -22.14 -21.54 -14.68
C GLN A 21 -20.93 -21.39 -13.76
N PHE A 22 -20.42 -22.49 -13.21
CA PHE A 22 -19.19 -22.51 -12.41
C PHE A 22 -17.99 -21.97 -13.21
N TYR A 23 -17.78 -22.42 -14.44
CA TYR A 23 -16.68 -21.92 -15.27
C TYR A 23 -16.85 -20.46 -15.68
N ILE A 24 -18.07 -20.01 -15.94
CA ILE A 24 -18.37 -18.59 -16.22
C ILE A 24 -18.03 -17.73 -15.00
N LEU A 25 -18.49 -18.11 -13.80
CA LEU A 25 -18.20 -17.41 -12.55
C LEU A 25 -16.70 -17.41 -12.23
N LYS A 26 -16.04 -18.57 -12.39
CA LYS A 26 -14.60 -18.71 -12.20
C LYS A 26 -13.81 -17.81 -13.14
N ARG A 27 -14.23 -17.67 -14.40
CA ARG A 27 -13.63 -16.75 -15.37
C ARG A 27 -13.83 -15.29 -14.95
N LYS A 28 -15.05 -14.91 -14.55
CA LYS A 28 -15.34 -13.55 -14.05
C LYS A 28 -14.49 -13.18 -12.84
N ILE A 29 -14.39 -14.08 -11.85
CA ILE A 29 -13.54 -13.88 -10.67
C ILE A 29 -12.07 -13.69 -11.08
N LYS A 30 -11.56 -14.55 -11.97
CA LYS A 30 -10.18 -14.41 -12.48
C LYS A 30 -9.95 -13.09 -13.20
N GLN A 31 -10.92 -12.61 -13.97
CA GLN A 31 -10.80 -11.37 -14.72
C GLN A 31 -10.86 -10.15 -13.79
N SER A 32 -11.78 -10.14 -12.82
CA SER A 32 -11.85 -9.10 -11.77
C SER A 32 -10.64 -9.08 -10.84
N ARG A 33 -9.82 -10.14 -10.82
CA ARG A 33 -8.64 -10.22 -9.96
C ARG A 33 -7.64 -9.13 -10.29
N PHE A 34 -7.40 -8.88 -11.57
CA PHE A 34 -6.45 -7.85 -12.00
C PHE A 34 -6.95 -6.45 -11.67
N GLU A 35 -8.24 -6.19 -11.87
CA GLU A 35 -8.88 -4.92 -11.51
C GLU A 35 -8.78 -4.68 -10.00
N ARG A 36 -9.11 -5.68 -9.19
CA ARG A 36 -8.97 -5.60 -7.73
C ARG A 36 -7.52 -5.40 -7.29
N LEU A 37 -6.58 -6.12 -7.90
CA LEU A 37 -5.15 -5.98 -7.61
C LEU A 37 -4.66 -4.58 -7.99
N SER A 38 -5.15 -4.03 -9.10
CA SER A 38 -4.85 -2.67 -9.54
C SER A 38 -5.44 -1.63 -8.58
N LEU A 39 -6.67 -1.82 -8.11
CA LEU A 39 -7.31 -0.93 -7.13
C LEU A 39 -6.55 -0.93 -5.81
N ILE A 40 -6.21 -2.12 -5.29
CA ILE A 40 -5.36 -2.27 -4.10
C ILE A 40 -4.01 -1.59 -4.31
N ALA A 41 -3.41 -1.75 -5.48
CA ALA A 41 -2.12 -1.16 -5.77
C ALA A 41 -2.15 0.38 -5.87
N LYS A 42 -3.25 0.94 -6.37
CA LYS A 42 -3.40 2.39 -6.55
C LYS A 42 -3.83 3.11 -5.29
N GLU A 43 -4.78 2.55 -4.55
CA GLU A 43 -5.45 3.23 -3.44
C GLU A 43 -5.06 2.56 -2.12
N GLY A 44 -5.30 1.25 -2.01
CA GLY A 44 -5.10 0.51 -0.77
C GLY A 44 -3.67 0.54 -0.22
N PHE A 45 -2.65 0.44 -1.07
CA PHE A 45 -1.26 0.53 -0.60
C PHE A 45 -0.85 1.95 -0.24
N VAL A 46 -1.39 2.97 -0.91
CA VAL A 46 -1.07 4.37 -0.57
C VAL A 46 -1.64 4.71 0.79
N ASP A 47 -2.89 4.35 1.05
CA ASP A 47 -3.54 4.59 2.34
C ASP A 47 -2.84 3.84 3.47
N GLN A 48 -2.52 2.56 3.26
CA GLN A 48 -1.76 1.77 4.24
C GLN A 48 -0.37 2.34 4.50
N HIS A 49 0.28 2.90 3.47
CA HIS A 49 1.59 3.51 3.60
C HIS A 49 1.53 4.79 4.43
N LEU A 50 0.56 5.66 4.17
CA LEU A 50 0.32 6.88 4.94
C LEU A 50 -0.05 6.56 6.39
N GLU A 51 -1.01 5.64 6.60
CA GLU A 51 -1.41 5.20 7.93
C GLU A 51 -0.22 4.66 8.72
N ARG A 52 0.67 3.90 8.07
CA ARG A 52 1.88 3.39 8.74
C ARG A 52 2.83 4.52 9.13
N ILE A 53 3.05 5.52 8.28
CA ILE A 53 3.88 6.69 8.62
C ILE A 53 3.30 7.40 9.85
N ASP A 54 1.99 7.63 9.88
CA ASP A 54 1.32 8.30 10.99
C ASP A 54 1.42 7.51 12.30
N GLN A 55 1.19 6.19 12.25
CA GLN A 55 1.33 5.31 13.39
C GLN A 55 2.77 5.30 13.94
N LEU A 56 3.77 5.19 13.06
CA LEU A 56 5.17 5.21 13.49
C LEU A 56 5.57 6.59 14.05
N GLY A 57 5.05 7.68 13.47
CA GLY A 57 5.23 9.03 14.00
C GLY A 57 4.64 9.21 15.40
N LEU A 58 3.43 8.68 15.62
CA LEU A 58 2.79 8.66 16.93
C LEU A 58 3.61 7.86 17.96
N ILE A 59 4.04 6.65 17.60
CA ILE A 59 4.87 5.81 18.47
C ILE A 59 6.16 6.54 18.86
N ASN A 60 6.81 7.21 17.90
CA ASN A 60 8.02 8.00 18.17
C ASN A 60 7.76 9.10 19.20
N LYS A 61 6.65 9.83 19.03
CA LYS A 61 6.23 10.90 19.95
C LYS A 61 5.98 10.38 21.35
N GLU A 62 5.33 9.21 21.49
CA GLU A 62 5.09 8.60 22.80
C GLU A 62 6.40 8.12 23.45
N TYR A 63 7.34 7.54 22.70
CA TYR A 63 8.65 7.20 23.26
C TYR A 63 9.41 8.42 23.77
N TRP A 64 9.36 9.55 23.07
CA TRP A 64 9.98 10.79 23.55
C TRP A 64 9.33 11.31 24.84
N LYS A 65 8.00 11.21 24.97
CA LYS A 65 7.32 11.54 26.23
C LYS A 65 7.79 10.64 27.38
N LEU A 66 7.88 9.33 27.13
CA LEU A 66 8.38 8.36 28.12
C LEU A 66 9.83 8.67 28.52
N TYR A 67 10.69 8.95 27.54
CA TYR A 67 12.08 9.33 27.79
C TYR A 67 12.18 10.57 28.69
N ASN A 68 11.38 11.60 28.42
CA ASN A 68 11.40 12.84 29.19
C ASN A 68 10.87 12.66 30.62
N ALA A 69 9.91 11.76 30.83
CA ALA A 69 9.35 11.46 32.15
C ALA A 69 10.21 10.48 32.97
N GLU A 70 11.04 9.67 32.32
CA GLU A 70 11.85 8.64 32.97
C GLU A 70 13.04 9.23 33.73
N LYS A 71 13.27 8.71 34.94
CA LYS A 71 14.36 9.13 35.83
C LYS A 71 15.50 8.13 35.83
N ASP A 72 15.21 6.86 35.55
CA ASP A 72 16.20 5.79 35.50
C ASP A 72 17.04 5.87 34.22
N ASN A 73 18.35 5.95 34.38
CA ASN A 73 19.29 6.11 33.26
C ASN A 73 19.34 4.87 32.34
N PHE A 74 19.20 3.67 32.89
CA PHE A 74 19.22 2.44 32.09
C PHE A 74 17.96 2.36 31.22
N LYS A 75 16.79 2.66 31.80
CA LYS A 75 15.53 2.73 31.04
C LYS A 75 15.55 3.83 29.98
N LYS A 76 16.15 4.99 30.28
CA LYS A 76 16.37 6.05 29.29
C LYS A 76 17.16 5.57 28.09
N VAL A 77 18.26 4.85 28.31
CA VAL A 77 19.05 4.26 27.21
C VAL A 77 18.21 3.26 26.42
N LEU A 78 17.42 2.41 27.08
CA LEU A 78 16.52 1.47 26.40
C LEU A 78 15.48 2.19 25.52
N ILE A 79 14.90 3.28 26.01
CA ILE A 79 13.93 4.08 25.24
C ILE A 79 14.61 4.71 24.02
N LEU A 80 15.81 5.26 24.18
CA LEU A 80 16.60 5.80 23.05
C LEU A 80 16.92 4.72 22.03
N GLN A 81 17.24 3.50 22.47
CA GLN A 81 17.44 2.37 21.57
C GLN A 81 16.16 2.06 20.77
N LYS A 82 14.98 2.08 21.42
CA LYS A 82 13.70 1.90 20.72
C LYS A 82 13.39 3.02 19.73
N ILE A 83 13.73 4.27 20.05
CA ILE A 83 13.62 5.39 19.12
C ILE A 83 14.55 5.18 17.91
N ALA A 84 15.79 4.74 18.12
CA ALA A 84 16.73 4.46 17.04
C ALA A 84 16.27 3.29 16.14
N GLU A 85 15.81 2.19 16.75
CA GLU A 85 15.19 1.07 16.04
C GLU A 85 14.00 1.54 15.19
N LEU A 86 13.16 2.42 15.72
CA LEU A 86 12.00 2.96 15.00
C LEU A 86 12.38 3.71 13.72
N GLN A 87 13.52 4.42 13.71
CA GLN A 87 14.00 5.14 12.52
C GLN A 87 14.27 4.18 11.35
N THR A 88 14.71 2.94 11.63
CA THR A 88 14.95 1.93 10.59
C THR A 88 13.65 1.50 9.89
N TYR A 89 12.53 1.58 10.58
CA TYR A 89 11.21 1.31 10.00
C TYR A 89 10.62 2.53 9.30
N ILE A 90 10.90 3.75 9.79
CA ILE A 90 10.33 4.98 9.22
C ILE A 90 11.03 5.37 7.91
N SER A 91 12.35 5.26 7.82
CA SER A 91 13.13 5.72 6.65
C SER A 91 12.66 5.12 5.31
N PRO A 92 12.42 3.79 5.20
CA PRO A 92 11.97 3.19 3.94
C PRO A 92 10.63 3.76 3.45
N TYR A 93 9.74 4.16 4.38
CA TYR A 93 8.47 4.75 4.00
C TYR A 93 8.66 6.15 3.43
N TYR A 94 9.53 6.96 4.03
CA TYR A 94 9.87 8.28 3.46
C TYR A 94 10.59 8.19 2.13
N ASP A 95 11.52 7.24 1.96
CA ASP A 95 12.23 7.06 0.69
C ASP A 95 11.29 6.60 -0.42
N ALA A 96 10.37 5.68 -0.13
CA ALA A 96 9.33 5.27 -1.06
C ALA A 96 8.40 6.43 -1.43
N SER A 97 7.97 7.24 -0.45
CA SER A 97 7.16 8.44 -0.69
C SER A 97 7.90 9.45 -1.55
N ARG A 98 9.18 9.71 -1.27
CA ARG A 98 10.03 10.60 -2.08
C ARG A 98 10.12 10.10 -3.52
N TYR A 99 10.39 8.81 -3.72
CA TYR A 99 10.50 8.21 -5.06
C TYR A 99 9.21 8.40 -5.88
N VAL A 100 8.04 8.17 -5.26
CA VAL A 100 6.74 8.37 -5.94
C VAL A 100 6.51 9.84 -6.27
N MET A 101 6.79 10.74 -5.33
CA MET A 101 6.68 12.18 -5.56
C MET A 101 7.60 12.66 -6.69
N GLU A 102 8.87 12.28 -6.68
CA GLU A 102 9.83 12.61 -7.74
C GLU A 102 9.37 12.10 -9.11
N LYS A 103 8.80 10.89 -9.16
CA LYS A 103 8.25 10.33 -10.40
C LYS A 103 7.06 11.15 -10.91
N SER A 104 6.14 11.56 -10.02
CA SER A 104 4.99 12.40 -10.40
C SER A 104 5.42 13.76 -10.96
N ILE A 105 6.42 14.42 -10.33
CA ILE A 105 6.95 15.70 -10.79
C ILE A 105 7.58 15.56 -12.18
N LYS A 106 8.42 14.53 -12.39
CA LYS A 106 9.05 14.26 -13.69
C LYS A 106 8.02 13.96 -14.78
N SER A 107 6.98 13.20 -14.48
CA SER A 107 5.90 12.91 -15.43
C SER A 107 5.11 14.17 -15.82
N ASN A 108 4.87 15.09 -14.87
CA ASN A 108 4.18 16.35 -15.16
C ASN A 108 5.03 17.31 -15.99
N ASN A 109 6.34 17.41 -15.72
CA ASN A 109 7.23 18.27 -16.50
C ASN A 109 7.36 17.81 -17.96
N ASN A 110 7.43 16.50 -18.20
CA ASN A 110 7.48 15.96 -19.56
C ASN A 110 6.19 16.25 -20.35
N GLN A 111 5.03 16.32 -19.69
CA GLN A 111 3.76 16.69 -20.34
C GLN A 111 3.74 18.15 -20.76
N ILE A 112 4.23 19.04 -19.88
CA ILE A 112 4.34 20.48 -20.16
C ILE A 112 5.29 20.72 -21.36
N GLU A 113 6.44 20.04 -21.41
CA GLU A 113 7.37 20.14 -22.54
C GLU A 113 6.78 19.60 -23.85
N THR A 114 5.98 18.53 -23.83
CA THR A 114 5.31 18.04 -25.05
C THR A 114 4.18 18.96 -25.53
N ASP A 115 3.48 19.63 -24.62
CA ASP A 115 2.39 20.56 -24.96
C ASP A 115 2.94 21.90 -25.50
N GLU A 116 4.08 22.36 -24.98
CA GLU A 116 4.80 23.54 -25.51
C GLU A 116 5.39 23.28 -26.90
N ASN A 117 6.00 22.10 -27.13
CA ASN A 117 6.58 21.76 -28.43
C ASN A 117 5.53 21.51 -29.54
N ASN A 118 4.31 21.09 -29.18
CA ASN A 118 3.19 20.95 -30.12
C ASN A 118 2.43 22.27 -30.38
N SER A 119 2.72 23.33 -29.64
CA SER A 119 2.05 24.64 -29.77
C SER A 119 2.83 25.66 -30.61
N LEU A 120 4.04 25.34 -31.07
CA LEU A 120 4.81 26.19 -31.97
C LEU A 120 4.34 25.99 -33.42
N PRO A 121 3.83 27.03 -34.11
CA PRO A 121 3.47 26.90 -35.53
C PRO A 121 4.75 26.72 -36.35
N ALA A 122 4.74 25.72 -37.24
CA ALA A 122 5.80 25.52 -38.20
C ALA A 122 5.97 26.80 -39.05
N LEU A 123 7.15 27.42 -38.97
CA LEU A 123 7.59 28.51 -39.83
C LEU A 123 8.12 27.97 -41.16
#